data_AF-A0AAW2VTA7-F1
#
_entry.id   AF-A0AAW2VTA7-F1
#
_cell.length_a   1.000
_cell.length_b   1.000
_cell.length_c   1.000
_cell.angle_alpha   90.00
_cell.angle_beta   90.00
_cell.angle_gamma   90.00
#
_symmetry.space_group_name_H-M   'P 1'
#
loop_
_entity.id
_entity.type
_entity.pdbx_description
1 polymer ?
#
loop_
_entity_poly.entity_id
_entity_poly.type
_entity_poly.pdbx_seq_one_letter_code
_entity_poly.pdbx_strand_id
1 'polypeptide(L)'
;MSPVMFPTGLERSDCISRDLKWLGEQGNVIPEPSNPGITYVQYLEELAEKTPPLFLCHFYNIYFSHIAGGQVIAKQVSRKLLEGRELEFYRWDGDAEELLRGVREKLNALGEVK
;
A
#
# COMPACT_ATOMS: atom_id res chain seq x y z
N MET A 1 -22.90 -1.48 -0.78
CA MET A 1 -22.32 -0.96 -2.04
C MET A 1 -20.89 -0.57 -1.73
N SER A 2 -19.90 -1.28 -2.27
CA SER A 2 -18.49 -0.88 -2.11
C SER A 2 -18.27 0.43 -2.87
N PRO A 3 -17.63 1.46 -2.28
CA PRO A 3 -17.29 2.66 -3.02
C PRO A 3 -16.28 2.26 -4.11
N VAL A 4 -16.70 2.39 -5.38
CA VAL A 4 -15.82 2.16 -6.53
C VAL A 4 -14.68 3.16 -6.44
N MET A 5 -13.54 2.71 -5.94
CA MET A 5 -12.33 3.51 -5.87
C MET A 5 -11.68 3.48 -7.26
N PHE A 6 -11.59 4.64 -7.90
CA PHE A 6 -10.90 4.77 -9.18
C PHE A 6 -9.43 4.38 -9.02
N PRO A 7 -8.78 3.82 -10.07
CA PRO A 7 -7.35 3.58 -10.05
C PRO A 7 -6.60 4.85 -9.65
N THR A 8 -5.83 4.73 -8.58
CA THR A 8 -5.08 5.82 -7.96
C THR A 8 -3.63 5.85 -8.42
N GLY A 9 -3.12 4.74 -8.97
CA GLY A 9 -1.69 4.52 -9.19
C GLY A 9 -0.96 4.13 -7.90
N LEU A 10 -1.65 4.15 -6.76
CA LEU A 10 -1.09 3.77 -5.47
C LEU A 10 -1.17 2.26 -5.22
N GLU A 11 -1.98 1.51 -5.97
CA GLU A 11 -2.26 0.10 -5.74
C GLU A 11 -0.99 -0.75 -5.71
N ARG A 12 -0.81 -1.61 -4.70
CA ARG A 12 0.43 -2.38 -4.48
C ARG A 12 0.29 -3.90 -4.61
N SER A 13 -0.93 -4.42 -4.72
CA SER A 13 -1.19 -5.88 -4.75
C SER A 13 -0.39 -6.60 -5.83
N ASP A 14 -0.35 -6.03 -7.04
CA ASP A 14 0.31 -6.66 -8.18
C ASP A 14 1.83 -6.63 -8.02
N CYS A 15 2.38 -5.51 -7.53
CA CYS A 15 3.80 -5.38 -7.19
C CYS A 15 4.20 -6.42 -6.14
N ILE A 16 3.43 -6.55 -5.04
CA ILE A 16 3.66 -7.54 -3.99
C ILE A 16 3.62 -8.96 -4.57
N SER A 17 2.66 -9.25 -5.45
CA SER A 17 2.51 -10.58 -6.05
C SER A 17 3.74 -10.96 -6.90
N ARG A 18 4.29 -10.01 -7.66
CA ARG A 18 5.51 -10.21 -8.46
C ARG A 18 6.74 -10.38 -7.56
N ASP A 19 6.86 -9.60 -6.50
CA ASP A 19 7.97 -9.72 -5.55
C ASP A 19 7.93 -11.06 -4.78
N LEU A 20 6.75 -11.51 -4.33
CA LEU A 20 6.58 -12.81 -3.67
C LEU A 20 6.93 -13.95 -4.61
N LYS A 21 6.49 -13.89 -5.87
CA LYS A 21 6.88 -14.87 -6.89
C LYS A 21 8.40 -14.92 -7.05
N TRP A 22 9.04 -13.75 -7.21
CA TRP A 22 10.48 -13.68 -7.35
C TRP A 22 11.22 -14.25 -6.13
N LEU A 23 10.77 -13.92 -4.90
CA LEU A 23 11.34 -14.46 -3.67
C LEU A 23 11.22 -16.00 -3.63
N GLY A 24 10.09 -16.54 -4.08
CA GLY A 24 9.88 -17.99 -4.22
C GLY A 24 10.84 -18.63 -5.23
N GLU A 25 11.10 -17.97 -6.37
CA GLU A 25 12.09 -18.40 -7.37
C GLU A 25 13.54 -18.40 -6.81
N GLN A 26 13.82 -17.62 -5.76
CA GLN A 26 15.10 -17.66 -5.04
C GLN A 26 15.18 -18.80 -3.99
N GLY A 27 14.15 -19.65 -3.90
CA GLY A 27 14.09 -20.77 -2.96
C GLY A 27 13.52 -20.42 -1.58
N ASN A 28 12.94 -19.23 -1.40
CA ASN A 28 12.27 -18.88 -0.15
C ASN A 28 10.88 -19.53 -0.06
N VAL A 29 10.52 -19.99 1.13
CA VAL A 29 9.14 -20.41 1.43
C VAL A 29 8.30 -19.16 1.66
N ILE A 30 7.23 -18.98 0.87
CA ILE A 30 6.28 -17.89 1.07
C ILE A 30 5.31 -18.29 2.18
N PRO A 31 5.27 -17.57 3.31
CA PRO A 31 4.39 -17.92 4.42
C PRO A 31 2.95 -17.50 4.12
N GLU A 32 2.00 -18.20 4.75
CA GLU A 32 0.62 -17.74 4.83
C GLU A 32 0.54 -16.42 5.64
N PRO A 33 -0.50 -15.58 5.41
CA PRO A 33 -0.71 -14.37 6.19
C PRO A 33 -0.76 -14.64 7.69
N SER A 34 -0.04 -13.83 8.47
CA SER A 34 -0.06 -13.93 9.94
C SER A 34 -1.18 -13.10 10.56
N ASN A 35 -1.46 -13.35 11.84
CA ASN A 35 -2.52 -12.68 12.59
C ASN A 35 -2.53 -11.14 12.45
N PRO A 36 -1.40 -10.41 12.52
CA PRO A 36 -1.41 -8.96 12.33
C PRO A 36 -2.02 -8.52 10.99
N GLY A 37 -1.70 -9.23 9.89
CA GLY A 37 -2.28 -8.94 8.58
C GLY A 37 -3.77 -9.25 8.53
N ILE A 38 -4.15 -10.44 9.02
CA ILE A 38 -5.56 -10.90 9.01
C ILE A 38 -6.44 -9.98 9.86
N THR A 39 -6.04 -9.69 11.09
CA THR A 39 -6.78 -8.80 11.99
C THR A 39 -6.90 -7.39 11.40
N TYR A 40 -5.85 -6.89 10.75
CA TYR A 40 -5.90 -5.54 10.20
C TYR A 40 -6.80 -5.44 8.97
N VAL A 41 -6.81 -6.45 8.09
CA VAL A 41 -7.77 -6.52 6.96
C VAL A 41 -9.21 -6.50 7.48
N GLN A 42 -9.54 -7.35 8.45
CA GLN A 42 -10.89 -7.39 9.04
C GLN A 42 -11.30 -6.03 9.63
N TYR A 43 -10.38 -5.37 10.34
CA TYR A 43 -10.63 -4.04 10.88
C TYR A 43 -10.85 -2.98 9.79
N LEU A 44 -10.08 -3.01 8.70
CA LEU A 44 -10.26 -2.10 7.57
C LEU A 44 -11.58 -2.33 6.83
N GLU A 45 -12.00 -3.59 6.65
CA GLU A 45 -13.30 -3.95 6.08
C GLU A 45 -14.45 -3.40 6.94
N GLU A 46 -14.38 -3.57 8.25
CA GLU A 46 -15.36 -3.01 9.19
C GLU A 46 -15.41 -1.47 9.11
N LEU A 47 -14.26 -0.81 9.08
CA LEU A 47 -14.20 0.65 8.94
C LEU A 47 -14.77 1.14 7.61
N ALA A 48 -14.52 0.42 6.51
CA ALA A 48 -15.03 0.79 5.19
C ALA A 48 -16.57 0.80 5.16
N GLU A 49 -17.21 -0.14 5.88
CA GLU A 49 -18.66 -0.22 5.97
C GLU A 49 -19.25 0.78 6.97
N LYS A 50 -18.65 0.91 8.15
CA LYS A 50 -19.24 1.65 9.28
C LYS A 50 -18.82 3.11 9.32
N THR A 51 -17.56 3.40 8.99
CA THR A 51 -16.99 4.75 9.15
C THR A 51 -16.01 5.07 8.01
N PRO A 52 -16.53 5.40 6.80
CA PRO A 52 -15.68 5.72 5.65
C PRO A 52 -14.59 6.78 5.91
N PRO A 53 -14.80 7.85 6.71
CA PRO A 53 -13.74 8.80 7.04
C PRO A 53 -12.54 8.18 7.78
N LEU A 54 -12.78 7.22 8.69
CA LEU A 54 -11.70 6.53 9.40
C LEU A 54 -10.97 5.56 8.48
N PHE A 55 -11.70 4.85 7.62
CA PHE A 55 -11.08 4.03 6.57
C PHE A 55 -10.13 4.86 5.70
N LEU A 56 -10.56 6.06 5.28
CA LEU A 56 -9.73 6.98 4.49
C LEU A 56 -8.49 7.47 5.25
N CYS A 57 -8.58 7.69 6.57
CA CYS A 57 -7.43 8.00 7.41
C CYS A 57 -6.37 6.87 7.37
N HIS A 58 -6.81 5.61 7.50
CA HIS A 58 -5.92 4.45 7.38
C HIS A 58 -5.32 4.33 5.98
N PHE A 59 -6.16 4.47 4.93
CA PHE A 59 -5.70 4.48 3.55
C PHE A 59 -4.56 5.49 3.35
N TYR A 60 -4.77 6.74 3.77
CA TYR A 60 -3.77 7.80 3.62
C TYR A 60 -2.49 7.45 4.38
N ASN A 61 -2.60 7.02 5.64
CA ASN A 61 -1.43 6.73 6.47
C ASN A 61 -0.60 5.55 5.93
N ILE A 62 -1.24 4.52 5.38
CA ILE A 62 -0.55 3.37 4.77
C ILE A 62 0.32 3.84 3.60
N TYR A 63 -0.26 4.57 2.65
CA TYR A 63 0.47 5.03 1.46
C TYR A 63 1.49 6.12 1.78
N PHE A 64 1.14 7.10 2.62
CA PHE A 64 2.07 8.12 3.08
C PHE A 64 3.30 7.51 3.75
N SER A 65 3.08 6.56 4.67
CA SER A 65 4.19 5.88 5.36
C SER A 65 5.08 5.12 4.39
N HIS A 66 4.49 4.47 3.39
CA HIS A 66 5.22 3.72 2.36
C HIS A 66 6.05 4.61 1.44
N ILE A 67 5.49 5.74 1.02
CA ILE A 67 6.14 6.72 0.13
C ILE A 67 7.26 7.48 0.86
N ALA A 68 7.04 7.83 2.12
CA ALA A 68 8.02 8.57 2.92
C ALA A 68 9.01 7.61 3.62
N GLY A 69 8.66 7.15 4.82
CA GLY A 69 9.56 6.36 5.68
C GLY A 69 9.90 4.98 5.10
N GLY A 70 8.97 4.35 4.38
CA GLY A 70 9.11 3.02 3.79
C GLY A 70 10.30 2.93 2.84
N GLN A 71 10.61 4.01 2.11
CA GLN A 71 11.74 4.07 1.17
C GLN A 71 13.10 3.93 1.87
N VAL A 72 13.24 4.42 3.11
CA VAL A 72 14.47 4.25 3.90
C VAL A 72 14.65 2.79 4.28
N ILE A 73 13.58 2.14 4.72
CA ILE A 73 13.58 0.71 5.09
C ILE A 73 13.90 -0.14 3.84
N ALA A 74 13.26 0.16 2.71
CA ALA A 74 13.49 -0.51 1.43
C ALA A 74 14.96 -0.50 1.01
N LYS A 75 15.60 0.67 1.05
CA LYS A 75 17.02 0.84 0.71
C LYS A 75 17.96 0.07 1.66
N GLN A 76 17.58 -0.11 2.92
CA GLN A 76 18.36 -0.91 3.86
C GLN A 76 18.19 -2.41 3.59
N VAL A 77 16.96 -2.87 3.41
CA VAL A 77 16.65 -4.28 3.09
C VAL A 77 17.31 -4.69 1.77
N SER A 78 17.15 -3.87 0.74
CA SER A 78 17.76 -4.08 -0.58
C SER A 78 19.27 -4.31 -0.49
N ARG A 79 20.00 -3.41 0.18
CA ARG A 79 21.46 -3.51 0.31
C ARG A 79 21.91 -4.68 1.18
N LYS A 80 21.17 -5.01 2.23
CA LYS A 80 21.59 -6.02 3.22
C LYS A 80 21.20 -7.44 2.82
N LEU A 81 20.06 -7.61 2.16
CA LEU A 81 19.42 -8.91 1.97
C LEU A 81 19.16 -9.26 0.51
N LEU A 82 19.14 -8.28 -0.40
CA LEU A 82 18.72 -8.47 -1.80
C LEU A 82 19.79 -8.04 -2.80
N GLU A 83 21.06 -7.96 -2.38
CA GLU A 83 22.20 -7.61 -3.26
C GLU A 83 22.02 -6.29 -4.03
N GLY A 84 21.32 -5.33 -3.43
CA GLY A 84 21.00 -4.05 -4.05
C GLY A 84 19.82 -4.08 -5.04
N ARG A 85 19.13 -5.22 -5.19
CA ARG A 85 17.87 -5.30 -5.93
C ARG A 85 16.80 -4.46 -5.25
N GLU A 86 16.11 -3.66 -6.03
CA GLU A 86 14.91 -2.95 -5.60
C GLU A 86 13.67 -3.80 -5.90
N LEU A 87 12.83 -4.01 -4.89
CA LEU A 87 11.56 -4.71 -5.03
C LEU A 87 10.52 -3.81 -5.70
N GLU A 88 9.64 -4.40 -6.51
CA GLU A 88 8.60 -3.68 -7.23
C GLU A 88 7.62 -2.97 -6.31
N PHE A 89 7.39 -3.51 -5.11
CA PHE A 89 6.56 -2.93 -4.08
C PHE A 89 6.92 -1.47 -3.75
N TYR A 90 8.19 -1.10 -3.88
CA TYR A 90 8.69 0.25 -3.61
C TYR A 90 8.81 1.15 -4.85
N ARG A 91 8.52 0.61 -6.04
CA ARG A 91 8.60 1.33 -7.32
C ARG A 91 7.24 1.87 -7.73
N TRP A 92 7.21 3.10 -8.21
CA TRP A 92 5.98 3.78 -8.64
C TRP A 92 6.04 4.14 -10.11
N ASP A 93 4.91 4.03 -10.79
CA ASP A 93 4.75 4.53 -12.16
C ASP A 93 4.43 6.02 -12.09
N GLY A 94 5.47 6.83 -11.98
CA GLY A 94 5.40 8.29 -11.83
C GLY A 94 5.84 8.79 -10.46
N ASP A 95 5.50 10.04 -10.15
CA ASP A 95 5.83 10.66 -8.87
C ASP A 95 4.79 10.26 -7.80
N ALA A 96 5.24 9.49 -6.82
CA ALA A 96 4.37 8.96 -5.78
C ALA A 96 3.78 10.04 -4.86
N GLU A 97 4.52 11.14 -4.62
CA GLU A 97 4.00 12.26 -3.83
C GLU A 97 2.89 12.98 -4.60
N GLU A 98 3.02 13.12 -5.92
CA GLU A 98 1.97 13.67 -6.77
C GLU A 98 0.73 12.76 -6.84
N LEU A 99 0.92 11.44 -6.93
CA LEU A 99 -0.19 10.47 -6.87
C LEU A 99 -0.94 10.58 -5.54
N LEU A 100 -0.22 10.62 -4.42
CA LEU A 100 -0.82 10.76 -3.09
C LEU A 100 -1.54 12.10 -2.91
N ARG A 101 -0.96 13.20 -3.42
CA ARG A 101 -1.60 14.52 -3.46
C ARG A 101 -2.91 14.47 -4.24
N GLY A 102 -2.91 13.87 -5.42
CA GLY A 102 -4.11 13.72 -6.24
C GLY A 102 -5.21 12.91 -5.56
N VAL A 103 -4.86 11.88 -4.79
CA VAL A 103 -5.83 11.17 -3.95
C VAL A 103 -6.38 12.07 -2.85
N ARG A 104 -5.51 12.79 -2.11
CA ARG A 104 -5.94 13.71 -1.06
C ARG A 104 -6.93 14.76 -1.58
N GLU A 105 -6.67 15.34 -2.74
CA GLU A 105 -7.57 16.32 -3.37
C GLU A 105 -8.94 15.73 -3.70
N LYS A 106 -8.98 14.53 -4.29
CA LYS A 106 -10.24 13.81 -4.56
C LYS A 106 -11.00 13.49 -3.27
N LEU A 107 -10.31 13.07 -2.21
CA LEU A 107 -10.93 12.78 -0.92
C LEU A 107 -11.50 14.03 -0.26
N ASN A 108 -10.78 15.16 -0.31
CA ASN A 108 -11.28 16.43 0.21
C ASN A 108 -12.55 16.88 -0.53
N ALA A 109 -12.55 16.78 -1.86
CA ALA A 109 -13.72 17.14 -2.67
C ALA A 109 -14.97 16.31 -2.31
N LEU A 110 -14.81 15.03 -2.00
CA LEU A 110 -15.91 14.18 -1.53
C LEU A 110 -16.43 14.58 -0.14
N GLY A 111 -15.59 15.18 0.71
CA GLY A 111 -15.97 15.66 2.04
C GLY A 111 -16.63 17.04 2.05
N GLU A 112 -16.51 17.81 0.97
CA GLU A 112 -17.13 19.14 0.84
C GLU A 112 -18.57 19.11 0.30
N VAL A 113 -19.01 17.97 -0.26
CA VAL A 113 -20.40 17.78 -0.67
C VAL A 113 -21.28 17.58 0.57
N LYS A 114 -21.90 18.66 1.03
CA LYS A 114 -22.95 18.66 2.05
C LYS A 114 -24.31 18.27 1.47
#